data_AF-A0A7Y5DHG0-F1
#
_entry.id   AF-A0A7Y5DHG0-F1
#
_cell.length_a   1.000
_cell.length_b   1.000
_cell.length_c   1.000
_cell.angle_alpha   90.00
_cell.angle_beta   90.00
_cell.angle_gamma   90.00
#
_symmetry.space_group_name_H-M   'P 1'
#
loop_
_entity.id
_entity.type
_entity.pdbx_description
1 polymer ?
#
loop_
_entity_poly.entity_id
_entity_poly.type
_entity_poly.pdbx_seq_one_letter_code
_entity_poly.pdbx_strand_id
1 'polypeptide(L)' 'MNTTTQLLRFITAGSVDDGKSTLIGRLLHDSKSIFEDQFSAITKT' A
#
# COMPACT_ATOMS: atom_id res chain seq x y z
N MET A 1 4.35 -25.64 5.16
CA MET A 1 3.47 -25.05 4.12
C MET A 1 4.25 -23.91 3.50
N ASN A 2 4.64 -24.00 2.23
CA ASN A 2 5.38 -22.92 1.56
C ASN A 2 4.39 -21.82 1.20
N THR A 3 4.39 -20.73 1.97
CA THR A 3 3.58 -19.54 1.69
C THR A 3 4.33 -18.69 0.67
N THR A 4 4.11 -18.97 -0.61
CA THR A 4 4.66 -18.15 -1.70
C THR A 4 3.87 -16.84 -1.77
N THR A 5 4.46 -15.74 -1.31
CA THR A 5 3.87 -14.40 -1.47
C THR A 5 3.92 -14.00 -2.94
N GLN A 6 2.76 -13.83 -3.57
CA GLN A 6 2.64 -13.43 -4.97
C GLN A 6 2.34 -11.93 -5.07
N LEU A 7 2.91 -11.28 -6.10
CA LEU A 7 2.68 -9.86 -6.36
C LEU A 7 1.22 -9.63 -6.78
N LEU A 8 0.49 -8.82 -6.00
CA LEU A 8 -0.87 -8.39 -6.31
C LEU A 8 -0.86 -6.96 -6.88
N ARG A 9 -1.45 -6.78 -8.06
CA ARG A 9 -1.73 -5.46 -8.65
C ARG A 9 -3.24 -5.28 -8.71
N PHE A 10 -3.76 -4.25 -8.05
CA PHE A 10 -5.18 -3.94 -8.06
C PHE A 10 -5.39 -2.42 -8.02
N ILE A 11 -6.61 -1.99 -8.33
CA ILE A 11 -7.04 -0.59 -8.28
C ILE A 11 -8.37 -0.49 -7.54
N THR A 12 -8.67 0.68 -6.98
CA THR A 12 -9.99 1.01 -6.43
C THR A 12 -10.71 1.98 -7.38
N ALA A 13 -12.00 1.76 -7.62
CA ALA A 13 -12.86 2.60 -8.47
C ALA A 13 -14.25 2.74 -7.83
N GLY A 14 -14.94 3.86 -8.06
CA GLY A 14 -16.21 4.19 -7.40
C GLY A 14 -16.36 5.68 -7.06
N SER A 15 -17.44 6.05 -6.39
CA SER A 15 -17.70 7.42 -5.94
C SER A 15 -16.67 7.89 -4.91
N VAL A 16 -16.46 9.20 -4.79
CA VAL A 16 -15.54 9.78 -3.79
C VAL A 16 -15.98 9.40 -2.38
N ASP A 17 -17.29 9.39 -2.13
CA ASP A 17 -17.90 9.09 -0.82
C ASP A 17 -17.69 7.64 -0.37
N ASP A 18 -17.35 6.72 -1.29
CA ASP A 18 -17.08 5.31 -0.99
C ASP A 18 -15.77 5.12 -0.22
N GLY A 19 -15.00 6.19 0.03
CA GLY A 19 -13.83 6.13 0.90
C GLY A 19 -12.65 5.34 0.30
N LYS A 20 -12.53 5.30 -1.04
CA LYS A 20 -11.46 4.59 -1.77
C LYS A 20 -10.06 4.88 -1.21
N SER A 21 -9.75 6.15 -0.96
CA SER A 21 -8.47 6.58 -0.40
C SER A 21 -8.28 6.13 1.06
N THR A 22 -9.37 6.10 1.84
CA THR A 22 -9.37 5.59 3.22
C THR A 22 -9.07 4.10 3.24
N LEU A 23 -9.67 3.31 2.34
CA LEU A 23 -9.40 1.87 2.22
C LEU A 23 -7.94 1.61 1.85
N ILE A 24 -7.41 2.30 0.83
CA ILE A 24 -6.00 2.19 0.45
C ILE A 24 -5.08 2.57 1.63
N GLY A 25 -5.37 3.68 2.32
CA GLY A 25 -4.59 4.13 3.48
C GLY A 25 -4.60 3.11 4.63
N ARG A 26 -5.76 2.49 4.90
CA ARG A 26 -5.89 1.45 5.92
C ARG A 26 -5.11 0.19 5.56
N LEU A 27 -5.16 -0.24 4.29
CA LEU A 27 -4.37 -1.39 3.81
C LEU A 27 -2.87 -1.13 3.94
N LEU A 28 -2.39 0.06 3.58
CA LEU A 28 -0.98 0.44 3.74
C LEU A 28 -0.55 0.44 5.21
N HIS A 29 -1.38 1.03 6.08
CA HIS A 29 -1.15 1.06 7.52
C HIS A 29 -1.08 -0.36 8.12
N ASP A 30 -2.07 -1.20 7.83
CA ASP A 30 -2.20 -2.53 8.44
C ASP A 30 -1.15 -3.52 7.90
N SER A 31 -0.75 -3.37 6.63
CA SER A 31 0.27 -4.23 6.02
C SER A 31 1.68 -3.91 6.51
N LYS A 32 1.88 -2.80 7.26
CA LYS A 32 3.20 -2.20 7.55
C LYS A 32 4.07 -2.02 6.29
N SER A 33 3.44 -2.02 5.11
CA SER A 33 4.10 -1.90 3.79
C SER A 33 4.33 -0.44 3.43
N ILE A 34 4.48 0.44 4.43
CA ILE A 34 5.19 1.69 4.22
C ILE A 34 6.62 1.27 3.91
N PHE A 35 6.88 1.09 2.61
CA PHE A 35 8.17 0.77 2.07
C PHE A 35 9.22 1.67 2.71
N GLU A 36 10.12 1.07 3.49
CA GLU A 36 11.37 1.69 3.94
C GLU A 36 12.17 2.26 2.74
N ASP A 37 11.87 1.82 1.51
CA ASP A 37 12.45 2.33 0.27
C ASP A 37 12.16 3.82 0.02
N GLN A 38 11.07 4.39 0.56
CA GLN A 38 10.82 5.85 0.47
C GLN A 38 11.69 6.66 1.45
N PHE A 39 12.16 6.05 2.55
CA PHE A 39 13.13 6.70 3.45
C PHE A 39 14.50 6.82 2.75
N SER A 40 14.92 5.81 1.99
CA SER A 40 16.18 5.82 1.24
C SER A 40 16.26 6.94 0.20
N ALA A 41 15.14 7.30 -0.42
CA ALA A 41 15.05 8.39 -1.39
C ALA A 41 15.25 9.79 -0.74
N ILE A 42 14.89 9.95 0.54
CA ILE A 42 15.01 11.23 1.27
C ILE A 42 16.40 11.38 1.89
N THR A 43 17.08 10.30 2.27
CA THR A 43 18.42 10.35 2.89
C THR A 43 19.57 10.65 1.91
N LYS A 44 19.30 10.73 0.60
CA LYS A 44 20.33 10.95 -0.43
C LYS A 44 20.40 12.38 -0.99
N THR A 45 19.73 13.34 -0.35
CA THR A 45 19.84 14.78 -0.64
C THR A 45 20.46 15.49 0.55
#